data_AF-A0A945SUL6-F1
#
_entry.id   AF-A0A945SUL6-F1
#
_cell.length_a   1.000
_cell.length_b   1.000
_cell.length_c   1.000
_cell.angle_alpha   90.00
_cell.angle_beta   90.00
_cell.angle_gamma   90.00
#
_symmetry.space_group_name_H-M   'P 1'
#
loop_
_entity.id
_entity.type
_entity.pdbx_description
1 polymer ?
#
loop_
_entity_poly.entity_id
_entity_poly.type
_entity_poly.pdbx_seq_one_letter_code
_entity_poly.pdbx_strand_id
1 'polypeptide(L)' 'MSADTDYKVADMSLADWGRKEIAIAETEMPGLMALREEFGDSQPLKDARIVGCLH' A
#
# COMPACT_ATOMS: atom_id res chain seq x y z
N MET A 1 -14.81 2.10 -10.52
CA MET A 1 -13.39 2.46 -10.72
C MET A 1 -13.38 3.75 -11.54
N SER A 2 -12.62 4.75 -11.13
CA SER A 2 -12.52 6.03 -11.86
C SER A 2 -12.06 5.79 -13.29
N ALA A 3 -12.57 6.61 -14.22
CA ALA A 3 -12.36 6.44 -15.67
C ALA A 3 -10.93 6.78 -16.14
N ASP A 4 -10.08 7.34 -15.26
CA ASP A 4 -8.68 7.68 -15.55
C ASP A 4 -7.74 6.94 -14.58
N THR A 5 -6.76 6.23 -15.13
CA THR A 5 -5.71 5.53 -14.39
C THR A 5 -4.43 6.37 -14.36
N ASP A 6 -4.19 7.09 -13.27
CA ASP A 6 -2.99 7.89 -13.06
C ASP A 6 -1.84 7.04 -12.46
N TYR A 7 -1.34 6.10 -13.25
CA TYR A 7 -0.14 5.32 -12.93
C TYR A 7 0.61 4.92 -14.21
N LYS A 8 1.91 4.68 -14.09
CA LYS A 8 2.75 4.14 -15.17
C LYS A 8 3.67 3.07 -14.60
N VAL A 9 3.40 1.81 -14.96
CA VAL A 9 4.18 0.65 -14.54
C VAL A 9 4.57 -0.20 -15.75
N ALA A 10 5.51 -1.13 -15.57
CA ALA A 10 6.00 -1.97 -16.67
C ALA A 10 4.95 -2.97 -17.18
N ASP A 11 4.27 -3.69 -16.28
CA ASP A 11 3.29 -4.72 -16.63
C ASP A 11 2.22 -4.85 -15.53
N MET A 12 0.95 -4.58 -15.86
CA MET A 12 -0.18 -4.73 -14.94
C MET A 12 -0.61 -6.18 -14.72
N SER A 13 -0.21 -7.12 -15.58
CA SER A 13 -0.56 -8.54 -15.44
C SER A 13 0.05 -9.19 -14.19
N LEU A 14 1.09 -8.57 -13.62
CA LEU A 14 1.80 -9.07 -12.43
C LEU A 14 1.12 -8.69 -11.11
N ALA A 15 0.01 -7.94 -11.13
CA ALA A 15 -0.65 -7.44 -9.92
C ALA A 15 -1.04 -8.55 -8.93
N ASP A 16 -1.54 -9.68 -9.43
CA ASP A 16 -1.96 -10.81 -8.58
C ASP A 16 -0.76 -11.49 -7.89
N TRP A 17 0.36 -11.60 -8.60
CA TRP A 17 1.58 -12.12 -8.00
C TRP A 17 2.16 -11.13 -6.97
N GLY A 18 2.21 -9.84 -7.30
CA GLY A 18 2.66 -8.80 -6.39
C GLY A 18 1.87 -8.77 -5.07
N ARG A 19 0.54 -8.98 -5.12
CA ARG A 19 -0.28 -9.08 -3.90
C ARG A 19 0.08 -10.29 -3.02
N LYS A 20 0.47 -11.41 -3.61
CA LYS A 20 0.91 -12.61 -2.85
C LYS A 20 2.23 -12.35 -2.12
N GLU A 21 3.18 -11.72 -2.80
CA GLU A 21 4.47 -11.36 -2.20
C GLU A 21 4.29 -10.32 -1.07
N ILE A 22 3.41 -9.32 -1.27
CA ILE A 22 3.09 -8.35 -0.21
C ILE A 22 2.51 -9.04 1.02
N ALA A 23 1.61 -10.01 0.85
CA ALA A 23 1.03 -10.75 1.98
C ALA A 23 2.09 -11.53 2.78
N ILE A 24 3.11 -12.06 2.11
CA ILE A 24 4.26 -12.69 2.78
C ILE A 24 5.10 -11.62 3.48
N ALA A 25 5.39 -10.49 2.83
CA ALA A 25 6.17 -9.41 3.43
C ALA A 25 5.50 -8.85 4.70
N GLU A 26 4.17 -8.77 4.75
CA GLU A 26 3.43 -8.29 5.92
C GLU A 26 3.69 -9.16 7.17
N THR A 27 3.94 -10.47 7.02
CA THR A 27 4.30 -11.34 8.16
C THR A 27 5.68 -11.03 8.74
N GLU A 28 6.58 -10.48 7.91
CA GLU A 28 7.94 -10.09 8.28
C GLU A 28 8.06 -8.61 8.68
N MET A 29 6.96 -7.84 8.65
CA MET A 29 6.92 -6.41 8.97
C MET A 29 5.99 -6.10 10.16
N PRO A 30 6.21 -6.69 11.35
CA PRO A 30 5.29 -6.59 12.49
C PRO A 30 5.08 -5.15 12.96
N GLY A 31 6.11 -4.29 12.86
CA GLY A 31 6.00 -2.88 13.23
C GLY A 31 5.01 -2.11 12.35
N LEU A 32 5.00 -2.35 11.04
CA LEU A 32 4.04 -1.70 10.15
C LEU A 32 2.62 -2.21 10.38
N MET A 33 2.47 -3.50 10.69
CA MET A 33 1.16 -4.08 10.97
C MET A 33 0.58 -3.55 12.29
N ALA A 34 1.41 -3.42 13.33
CA ALA A 34 1.02 -2.81 14.59
C ALA A 34 0.53 -1.35 14.41
N LEU A 35 1.23 -0.55 13.59
CA LEU A 35 0.79 0.82 13.29
C LEU A 35 -0.58 0.86 12.59
N ARG A 36 -0.85 -0.09 11.69
CA ARG A 36 -2.16 -0.20 11.03
C ARG A 36 -3.26 -0.55 12.02
N GLU A 37 -3.00 -1.47 12.95
CA GLU A 37 -3.96 -1.86 14.00
C GLU A 37 -4.24 -0.70 14.97
N GLU A 38 -3.20 -0.03 15.47
CA GLU A 38 -3.33 1.04 16.46
C GLU A 38 -4.01 2.29 15.90
N PHE A 39 -3.68 2.68 14.67
CA PHE A 39 -4.12 3.96 14.09
C PHE A 39 -5.19 3.82 13.00
N GLY A 40 -5.62 2.59 12.69
CA GLY A 40 -6.63 2.30 11.67
C GLY A 40 -7.94 3.07 11.92
N ASP A 41 -8.47 3.06 13.14
CA ASP A 41 -9.75 3.70 13.44
C ASP A 41 -9.66 5.22 13.54
N SER A 42 -8.54 5.75 14.03
CA SER A 42 -8.35 7.19 14.23
C SER A 42 -8.05 7.94 12.94
N GLN A 43 -7.62 7.23 11.89
CA GLN A 43 -7.32 7.80 10.57
C GLN A 43 -6.45 9.08 10.67
N PRO A 44 -5.27 9.05 11.33
CA PRO A 44 -4.51 10.26 11.66
C PRO A 44 -3.96 10.99 10.43
N LEU A 45 -3.89 10.29 9.28
CA LEU A 45 -3.44 10.85 8.00
C LEU A 45 -4.61 11.28 7.09
N LYS A 46 -5.82 11.39 7.62
CA LYS A 46 -6.97 11.88 6.86
C LYS A 46 -6.66 13.23 6.23
N ASP A 47 -6.96 13.35 4.92
CA ASP A 47 -6.71 14.52 4.06
C ASP A 47 -5.24 14.89 3.81
N ALA A 48 -4.28 14.14 4.38
CA ALA A 48 -2.86 14.34 4.09
C ALA A 48 -2.53 13.96 2.63
N ARG A 49 -1.74 14.80 1.95
CA ARG A 49 -1.23 14.54 0.59
C ARG A 49 0.26 14.24 0.66
N ILE A 50 0.62 12.97 0.49
CA ILE A 50 1.97 12.46 0.72
C ILE A 50 2.58 12.05 -0.63
N VAL A 51 3.77 12.57 -0.94
CA VAL A 51 4.58 12.14 -2.09
C VAL A 51 5.75 11.30 -1.57
N GLY A 52 5.95 10.12 -2.15
CA GLY A 52 7.05 9.22 -1.81
C GLY A 52 8.02 9.06 -2.97
N CYS A 53 9.32 8.99 -2.65
CA CYS A 53 10.37 8.59 -3.57
C CYS A 53 11.22 7.55 -2.84
N LEU A 54 10.78 6.30 -2.93
CA LEU A 54 11.38 5.14 -2.29
C LEU A 54 11.37 3.99 -3.30
N HIS A 55 12.23 3.01 -3.07
CA HIS A 55 12.33 1.82 -3.91
C HIS A 55 11.11 0.91 -3.72
#